data_AF-A0A932WTS2-F1
#
_entry.id   AF-A0A932WTS2-F1
#
_cell.length_a   1.000
_cell.length_b   1.000
_cell.length_c   1.000
_cell.angle_alpha   90.00
_cell.angle_beta   90.00
_cell.angle_gamma   90.00
#
_symmetry.space_group_name_H-M   'P 1'
#
loop_
_entity.id
_entity.type
_entity.pdbx_description
1 polymer ?
#
loop_
_entity_poly.entity_id
_entity_poly.type
_entity_poly.pdbx_seq_one_letter_code
_entity_poly.pdbx_strand_id
1 'polypeptide(L)'
;MNLRIIYCHCFLILLAGGRYSRAEELVTLRGKDVELVVAPAGGAIVRFRFRDDETNPLNWEVAPDLERRPEKAPVLRGHFLCLDRWGAPSAAEQAHGMPFHGEAPLVVWSVEKSPKSSAGTISAEMSCVLPMAGMRVARRIALDEAGSVALVTERVTNTNKLGRLYNMVQHPSIAPPFLNEGTLVDTNAQEGFVQDEPVPASRSNAGRWPTLKIQGGEVDLRRFRSDQTDAQTDAAQHDVSSFVFADQESFGWVAATSPSHKLLLGYVWKTSDYPWLNIWRYRLKGKLAARGLEFGTTGYHQPFPVLVRQGRILDRPTYEYLDADEAVSKSYLSFLARVPADFEGVGELRFEGGAIRLREKRDVNPRRIEIRTGLTFSPP
;
A
#
# COMPACT_ATOMS: atom_id res chain seq x y z
N MET A 1 33.20 -65.27 -5.86
CA MET A 1 32.20 -65.12 -4.78
C MET A 1 32.54 -63.86 -4.00
N ASN A 2 31.53 -63.06 -3.68
CA ASN A 2 31.55 -61.70 -3.10
C ASN A 2 31.56 -60.52 -4.09
N LEU A 3 30.33 -60.23 -4.53
CA LEU A 3 29.85 -59.04 -5.21
C LEU A 3 29.82 -57.87 -4.20
N ARG A 4 30.46 -56.73 -4.50
CA ARG A 4 30.14 -55.43 -3.86
C ARG A 4 29.63 -54.50 -4.95
N ILE A 5 28.33 -54.28 -4.94
CA ILE A 5 27.62 -53.31 -5.78
C ILE A 5 27.86 -51.93 -5.17
N ILE A 6 28.52 -51.04 -5.91
CA ILE A 6 28.58 -49.61 -5.62
C ILE A 6 27.58 -48.94 -6.57
N TYR A 7 26.46 -48.48 -6.03
CA TYR A 7 25.52 -47.62 -6.76
C TYR A 7 26.12 -46.22 -6.88
N CYS A 8 26.66 -45.90 -8.06
CA CYS A 8 27.01 -44.54 -8.44
C CYS A 8 25.72 -43.83 -8.88
N HIS A 9 25.15 -42.98 -8.02
CA HIS A 9 24.08 -42.06 -8.43
C HIS A 9 24.71 -40.90 -9.20
N CYS A 10 24.64 -40.96 -10.53
CA CYS A 10 24.82 -39.80 -11.39
C CYS A 10 23.70 -38.79 -11.11
N PHE A 11 23.99 -37.76 -10.30
CA PHE A 11 23.21 -36.52 -10.33
C PHE A 11 23.52 -35.80 -11.65
N LEU A 12 22.62 -35.93 -12.62
CA LEU A 12 22.55 -35.01 -13.75
C LEU A 12 22.18 -33.63 -13.19
N ILE A 13 23.17 -32.78 -12.97
CA ILE A 13 22.95 -31.34 -12.81
C ILE A 13 22.50 -30.84 -14.19
N LEU A 14 21.18 -30.71 -14.37
CA LEU A 14 20.62 -29.88 -15.44
C LEU A 14 21.02 -28.44 -15.14
N LEU A 15 22.17 -28.04 -15.68
CA LEU A 15 22.51 -26.65 -15.91
C LEU A 15 21.44 -26.09 -16.87
N ALA A 16 20.41 -25.49 -16.31
CA ALA A 16 19.46 -24.70 -17.06
C ALA A 16 20.22 -23.53 -17.68
N GLY A 17 20.50 -23.66 -18.98
CA GLY A 17 21.09 -22.62 -19.80
C GLY A 17 20.34 -21.30 -19.64
N GLY A 18 21.11 -20.22 -19.65
CA GLY A 18 20.62 -18.86 -19.62
C GLY A 18 19.49 -18.65 -20.63
N ARG A 19 18.30 -18.41 -20.10
CA ARG A 19 17.19 -17.87 -20.87
C ARG A 19 17.13 -16.37 -20.58
N TYR A 20 17.14 -15.60 -21.67
CA TYR A 20 16.76 -14.20 -21.77
C TYR A 20 15.70 -13.82 -20.71
N SER A 21 15.81 -12.64 -20.10
CA SER A 21 14.77 -12.12 -19.20
C SER A 21 13.45 -12.14 -19.96
N ARG A 22 12.54 -13.04 -19.56
CA ARG A 22 11.19 -13.03 -20.09
C ARG A 22 10.60 -11.69 -19.63
N ALA A 23 10.08 -10.89 -20.57
CA ALA A 23 9.32 -9.70 -20.21
C ALA A 23 8.26 -10.09 -19.17
N GLU A 24 8.14 -9.31 -18.10
CA GLU A 24 7.18 -9.58 -17.04
C GLU A 24 5.77 -9.67 -17.64
N GLU A 25 5.07 -10.77 -17.39
CA GLU A 25 3.69 -10.96 -17.87
C GLU A 25 2.73 -10.23 -16.92
N LEU A 26 2.29 -9.04 -17.33
CA LEU A 26 1.42 -8.20 -16.52
C LEU A 26 -0.05 -8.63 -16.59
N VAL A 27 -0.74 -8.59 -15.46
CA VAL A 27 -2.19 -8.82 -15.36
C VAL A 27 -2.92 -7.50 -15.55
N THR A 28 -3.67 -7.36 -16.64
CA THR A 28 -4.33 -6.08 -16.99
C THR A 28 -5.85 -6.22 -16.97
N LEU A 29 -6.51 -5.49 -16.08
CA LEU A 29 -7.97 -5.34 -16.05
C LEU A 29 -8.30 -4.04 -16.79
N ARG A 30 -9.04 -4.13 -17.91
CA ARG A 30 -9.37 -2.99 -18.78
C ARG A 30 -10.86 -2.70 -18.76
N GLY A 31 -11.26 -1.72 -17.95
CA GLY A 31 -12.61 -1.18 -18.00
C GLY A 31 -12.81 -0.29 -19.23
N LYS A 32 -13.98 0.35 -19.29
CA LYS A 32 -14.35 1.28 -20.35
C LYS A 32 -13.36 2.45 -20.41
N ASP A 33 -13.21 3.17 -19.29
CA ASP A 33 -12.47 4.43 -19.22
C ASP A 33 -11.13 4.30 -18.50
N VAL A 34 -10.92 3.27 -17.69
CA VAL A 34 -9.71 3.05 -16.89
C VAL A 34 -9.06 1.70 -17.16
N GLU A 35 -7.77 1.61 -16.86
CA GLU A 35 -7.06 0.34 -16.76
C GLU A 35 -6.34 0.21 -15.42
N LEU A 36 -6.38 -0.99 -14.84
CA LEU A 36 -5.63 -1.38 -13.66
C LEU A 36 -4.68 -2.51 -14.05
N VAL A 37 -3.39 -2.33 -13.77
CA VAL A 37 -2.35 -3.30 -14.13
C VAL A 37 -1.60 -3.76 -12.90
N VAL A 38 -1.46 -5.07 -12.77
CA VAL A 38 -0.76 -5.73 -11.69
C VAL A 38 0.45 -6.47 -12.24
N ALA A 39 1.57 -6.29 -11.56
CA ALA A 39 2.79 -7.03 -11.74
C ALA A 39 2.77 -8.28 -10.85
N PRO A 40 2.80 -9.51 -11.41
CA PRO A 40 2.94 -10.70 -10.59
C PRO A 40 4.24 -10.72 -9.78
N ALA A 41 5.33 -10.11 -10.26
CA ALA A 41 6.52 -9.93 -9.44
C ALA A 41 6.24 -8.88 -8.35
N GLY A 42 6.09 -9.35 -7.11
CA GLY A 42 5.71 -8.57 -5.93
C GLY A 42 4.21 -8.35 -5.76
N GLY A 43 3.39 -8.82 -6.71
CA GLY A 43 1.94 -8.65 -6.67
C GLY A 43 1.49 -7.19 -6.67
N ALA A 44 2.32 -6.25 -7.10
CA ALA A 44 2.04 -4.82 -6.97
C ALA A 44 1.04 -4.34 -8.03
N ILE A 45 0.10 -3.47 -7.65
CA ILE A 45 -0.65 -2.66 -8.61
C ILE A 45 0.30 -1.56 -9.10
N VAL A 46 0.83 -1.73 -10.30
CA VAL A 46 1.84 -0.85 -10.91
C VAL A 46 1.25 0.22 -11.81
N ARG A 47 -0.06 0.14 -12.07
CA ARG A 47 -0.79 1.15 -12.84
C ARG A 47 -2.25 1.19 -12.45
N PHE A 48 -2.76 2.39 -12.24
CA PHE A 48 -4.19 2.65 -12.26
C PHE A 48 -4.42 4.05 -12.84
N ARG A 49 -4.94 4.11 -14.08
CA ARG A 49 -5.09 5.37 -14.83
C ARG A 49 -6.31 5.37 -15.73
N PHE A 50 -6.73 6.55 -16.18
CA PHE A 50 -7.63 6.68 -17.33
C PHE A 50 -6.91 6.27 -18.61
N ARG A 51 -7.62 5.65 -19.55
CA ARG A 51 -7.02 5.07 -20.77
C ARG A 51 -6.63 6.11 -21.82
N ASP A 52 -7.17 7.31 -21.72
CA ASP A 52 -6.88 8.48 -22.56
C ASP A 52 -5.87 9.44 -21.90
N ASP A 53 -5.30 9.05 -20.75
CA ASP A 53 -4.34 9.83 -19.98
C ASP A 53 -3.12 8.97 -19.64
N GLU A 54 -1.92 9.44 -19.98
CA GLU A 54 -0.70 8.69 -19.67
C GLU A 54 -0.30 8.77 -18.20
N THR A 55 -0.87 9.73 -17.44
CA THR A 55 -0.56 9.96 -16.03
C THR A 55 -0.93 8.75 -15.17
N ASN A 56 0.09 8.09 -14.62
CA ASN A 56 -0.08 7.02 -13.65
C ASN A 56 0.37 7.50 -12.27
N PRO A 57 -0.53 7.62 -11.28
CA PRO A 57 -0.15 7.95 -9.92
C PRO A 57 0.73 6.88 -9.25
N LEU A 58 0.53 5.60 -9.58
CA LEU A 58 1.19 4.45 -8.94
C LEU A 58 2.47 4.04 -9.69
N ASN A 59 3.30 5.01 -10.04
CA ASN A 59 4.48 4.82 -10.87
C ASN A 59 5.80 4.78 -10.08
N TRP A 60 5.74 4.81 -8.75
CA TRP A 60 6.94 4.71 -7.92
C TRP A 60 7.60 3.33 -8.05
N GLU A 61 8.92 3.28 -8.04
CA GLU A 61 9.72 2.07 -7.87
C GLU A 61 10.89 2.38 -6.95
N VAL A 62 11.21 1.45 -6.04
CA VAL A 62 12.32 1.60 -5.11
C VAL A 62 13.65 1.71 -5.86
N ALA A 63 14.38 2.77 -5.55
CA ALA A 63 15.70 3.00 -6.11
C ALA A 63 16.73 2.03 -5.48
N PRO A 64 17.70 1.51 -6.25
CA PRO A 64 18.67 0.51 -5.75
C PRO A 64 19.54 0.98 -4.58
N ASP A 65 19.69 2.29 -4.39
CA ASP A 65 20.39 2.91 -3.28
C ASP A 65 19.58 2.90 -1.98
N LEU A 66 18.24 2.90 -2.06
CA LEU A 66 17.35 2.75 -0.91
C LEU A 66 17.24 1.28 -0.46
N GLU A 67 17.28 0.35 -1.40
CA GLU A 67 17.24 -1.08 -1.12
C GLU A 67 18.12 -1.88 -2.09
N ARG A 68 19.22 -2.45 -1.58
CA ARG A 68 20.09 -3.33 -2.37
C ARG A 68 19.41 -4.69 -2.57
N ARG A 69 19.25 -5.11 -3.82
CA ARG A 69 18.59 -6.37 -4.18
C ARG A 69 19.34 -7.16 -5.26
N PRO A 70 19.15 -8.48 -5.35
CA PRO A 70 19.55 -9.25 -6.52
C PRO A 70 18.83 -8.74 -7.78
N GLU A 71 19.52 -8.74 -8.94
CA GLU A 71 18.99 -8.19 -10.22
C GLU A 71 17.65 -8.81 -10.68
N LYS A 72 17.29 -9.99 -10.18
CA LYS A 72 16.08 -10.75 -10.59
C LYS A 72 15.03 -10.86 -9.48
N ALA A 73 15.23 -10.22 -8.33
CA ALA A 73 14.24 -10.20 -7.28
C ALA A 73 13.09 -9.23 -7.65
N PRO A 74 11.84 -9.54 -7.28
CA PRO A 74 10.78 -8.55 -7.26
C PRO A 74 11.16 -7.31 -6.46
N VAL A 75 10.49 -6.20 -6.75
CA VAL A 75 10.90 -4.86 -6.35
C VAL A 75 9.71 -4.16 -5.72
N LEU A 76 9.95 -3.35 -4.69
CA LEU A 76 8.89 -2.52 -4.13
C LEU A 76 8.52 -1.44 -5.16
N ARG A 77 7.25 -1.36 -5.55
CA ARG A 77 6.76 -0.42 -6.55
C ARG A 77 5.24 -0.25 -6.50
N GLY A 78 4.75 0.86 -7.05
CA GLY A 78 3.33 1.18 -7.17
C GLY A 78 2.59 1.06 -5.84
N HIS A 79 1.55 0.24 -5.82
CA HIS A 79 0.86 -0.20 -4.60
C HIS A 79 1.18 -1.68 -4.35
N PHE A 80 1.98 -1.95 -3.32
CA PHE A 80 2.31 -3.30 -2.87
C PHE A 80 1.74 -3.60 -1.49
N LEU A 81 1.73 -4.89 -1.13
CA LEU A 81 1.28 -5.37 0.17
C LEU A 81 2.48 -5.65 1.07
N CYS A 82 2.53 -5.03 2.25
CA CYS A 82 3.44 -5.42 3.33
C CYS A 82 2.75 -6.50 4.18
N LEU A 83 3.34 -7.71 4.21
CA LEU A 83 2.83 -8.87 4.94
C LEU A 83 3.98 -9.86 5.14
N ASP A 84 4.26 -10.39 6.31
CA ASP A 84 3.55 -10.39 7.62
C ASP A 84 3.76 -9.16 8.50
N ARG A 85 4.48 -8.16 8.00
CA ARG A 85 4.94 -7.00 8.77
C ARG A 85 5.08 -5.76 7.91
N TRP A 86 4.98 -4.60 8.53
CA TRP A 86 5.36 -3.31 7.98
C TRP A 86 6.60 -2.80 8.72
N GLY A 87 7.71 -2.71 7.99
CA GLY A 87 8.99 -2.21 8.46
C GLY A 87 10.03 -3.27 8.69
N ALA A 88 11.00 -2.92 9.52
CA ALA A 88 12.16 -3.75 9.74
C ALA A 88 11.80 -5.03 10.53
N PRO A 89 12.38 -6.18 10.17
CA PRO A 89 12.48 -7.29 11.11
C PRO A 89 13.39 -6.94 12.30
N SER A 90 13.36 -7.76 13.35
CA SER A 90 14.42 -7.69 14.36
C SER A 90 15.78 -8.03 13.74
N ALA A 91 16.89 -7.59 14.36
CA ALA A 91 18.23 -7.94 13.88
C ALA A 91 18.45 -9.46 13.76
N ALA A 92 17.87 -10.24 14.67
CA ALA A 92 17.93 -11.70 14.62
C ALA A 92 17.14 -12.26 13.42
N GLU A 93 15.90 -11.83 13.20
CA GLU A 93 15.11 -12.27 12.04
C GLU A 93 15.76 -11.84 10.72
N GLN A 94 16.33 -10.64 10.66
CA GLN A 94 17.08 -10.14 9.50
C GLN A 94 18.28 -11.04 9.19
N ALA A 95 19.04 -11.44 10.20
CA ALA A 95 20.16 -12.38 10.04
C ALA A 95 19.71 -13.76 9.54
N HIS A 96 18.43 -14.12 9.72
CA HIS A 96 17.82 -15.34 9.17
C HIS A 96 17.10 -15.10 7.83
N GLY A 97 17.23 -13.92 7.25
CA GLY A 97 16.74 -13.60 5.90
C GLY A 97 15.36 -12.97 5.82
N MET A 98 14.70 -12.64 6.94
CA MET A 98 13.41 -11.97 6.89
C MET A 98 13.60 -10.58 6.27
N PRO A 99 12.87 -10.23 5.19
CA PRO A 99 13.04 -8.94 4.55
C PRO A 99 12.30 -7.80 5.26
N PHE A 100 12.66 -6.58 4.89
CA PHE A 100 11.88 -5.38 5.21
C PHE A 100 10.49 -5.47 4.57
N HIS A 101 9.44 -5.08 5.28
CA HIS A 101 8.03 -5.20 4.84
C HIS A 101 7.51 -6.63 4.58
N GLY A 102 8.26 -7.66 4.99
CA GLY A 102 7.86 -9.05 4.82
C GLY A 102 7.99 -9.56 3.38
N GLU A 103 7.55 -10.79 3.16
CA GLU A 103 7.83 -11.54 1.93
C GLU A 103 6.92 -11.16 0.76
N ALA A 104 5.68 -10.72 1.03
CA ALA A 104 4.65 -10.53 0.01
C ALA A 104 5.05 -9.64 -1.19
N PRO A 105 5.75 -8.51 -1.02
CA PRO A 105 6.15 -7.67 -2.14
C PRO A 105 7.44 -8.16 -2.83
N LEU A 106 8.08 -9.20 -2.30
CA LEU A 106 9.38 -9.72 -2.75
C LEU A 106 9.28 -11.14 -3.35
N VAL A 107 8.07 -11.70 -3.45
CA VAL A 107 7.81 -12.99 -4.10
C VAL A 107 7.01 -12.81 -5.39
N VAL A 108 7.07 -13.81 -6.27
CA VAL A 108 6.23 -13.85 -7.48
C VAL A 108 4.88 -14.45 -7.11
N TRP A 109 3.81 -13.72 -7.40
CA TRP A 109 2.44 -14.15 -7.21
C TRP A 109 1.99 -15.02 -8.39
N SER A 110 1.28 -16.10 -8.08
CA SER A 110 0.63 -16.95 -9.07
C SER A 110 -0.69 -16.32 -9.50
N VAL A 111 -0.93 -16.24 -10.81
CA VAL A 111 -2.21 -15.78 -11.37
C VAL A 111 -3.15 -16.99 -11.43
N GLU A 112 -4.07 -17.09 -10.48
CA GLU A 112 -5.00 -18.20 -10.34
C GLU A 112 -6.15 -18.10 -11.35
N LYS A 113 -6.61 -16.87 -11.61
CA LYS A 113 -7.61 -16.56 -12.63
C LYS A 113 -7.22 -15.29 -13.36
N SER A 114 -6.97 -15.41 -14.66
CA SER A 114 -6.76 -14.27 -15.55
C SER A 114 -7.99 -13.36 -15.59
N PRO A 115 -7.82 -12.07 -15.95
CA PRO A 115 -8.91 -11.11 -16.02
C PRO A 115 -10.07 -11.61 -16.88
N LYS A 116 -11.28 -11.63 -16.30
CA LYS A 116 -12.51 -12.01 -16.99
C LYS A 116 -13.64 -11.05 -16.63
N SER A 117 -14.34 -10.56 -17.66
CA SER A 117 -15.56 -9.78 -17.49
C SER A 117 -16.75 -10.69 -17.17
N SER A 118 -17.55 -10.30 -16.18
CA SER A 118 -18.81 -10.92 -15.81
C SER A 118 -19.67 -9.94 -15.03
N ALA A 119 -20.94 -9.80 -15.41
CA ALA A 119 -21.93 -8.98 -14.72
C ALA A 119 -21.48 -7.52 -14.43
N GLY A 120 -20.85 -6.85 -15.41
CA GLY A 120 -20.40 -5.46 -15.29
C GLY A 120 -19.14 -5.27 -14.44
N THR A 121 -18.42 -6.35 -14.13
CA THR A 121 -17.16 -6.31 -13.39
C THR A 121 -16.12 -7.17 -14.11
N ILE A 122 -14.89 -6.67 -14.18
CA ILE A 122 -13.73 -7.45 -14.63
C ILE A 122 -13.00 -7.91 -13.39
N SER A 123 -12.75 -9.22 -13.26
CA SER A 123 -12.07 -9.76 -12.08
C SER A 123 -10.89 -10.64 -12.42
N ALA A 124 -9.86 -10.57 -11.56
CA ALA A 124 -8.69 -11.43 -11.58
C ALA A 124 -8.39 -11.92 -10.16
N GLU A 125 -7.81 -13.11 -10.05
CA GLU A 125 -7.41 -13.72 -8.78
C GLU A 125 -5.94 -14.13 -8.85
N MET A 126 -5.22 -13.88 -7.75
CA MET A 126 -3.82 -14.22 -7.60
C MET A 126 -3.51 -14.63 -6.17
N SER A 127 -2.44 -15.39 -5.98
CA SER A 127 -2.02 -15.82 -4.65
C SER A 127 -0.51 -15.92 -4.52
N CYS A 128 0.00 -15.87 -3.29
CA CYS A 128 1.37 -16.25 -3.00
C CYS A 128 1.46 -16.94 -1.63
N VAL A 129 2.56 -17.66 -1.44
CA VAL A 129 2.95 -18.26 -0.16
C VAL A 129 4.14 -17.50 0.38
N LEU A 130 4.17 -17.33 1.70
CA LEU A 130 5.20 -16.62 2.45
C LEU A 130 5.86 -17.64 3.39
N PRO A 131 6.92 -18.34 2.94
CA PRO A 131 7.48 -19.47 3.69
C PRO A 131 8.03 -19.11 5.07
N MET A 132 8.70 -17.96 5.22
CA MET A 132 9.26 -17.56 6.53
C MET A 132 8.16 -17.16 7.50
N ALA A 133 7.14 -16.46 7.00
CA ALA A 133 5.95 -16.11 7.75
C ALA A 133 5.04 -17.33 8.05
N GLY A 134 5.13 -18.40 7.25
CA GLY A 134 4.15 -19.49 7.25
C GLY A 134 2.73 -18.96 7.00
N MET A 135 2.58 -18.17 5.94
CA MET A 135 1.30 -17.58 5.54
C MET A 135 1.02 -17.80 4.06
N ARG A 136 -0.26 -17.78 3.70
CA ARG A 136 -0.72 -17.66 2.31
C ARG A 136 -1.62 -16.45 2.19
N VAL A 137 -1.46 -15.68 1.12
CA VAL A 137 -2.41 -14.62 0.76
C VAL A 137 -3.04 -14.92 -0.58
N ALA A 138 -4.36 -14.80 -0.66
CA ALA A 138 -5.12 -14.83 -1.90
C ALA A 138 -5.78 -13.46 -2.11
N ARG A 139 -5.54 -12.85 -3.26
CA ARG A 139 -6.10 -11.55 -3.64
C ARG A 139 -7.08 -11.73 -4.79
N ARG A 140 -8.25 -11.13 -4.64
CA ARG A 140 -9.19 -10.88 -5.74
C ARG A 140 -9.23 -9.38 -6.02
N ILE A 141 -9.09 -9.02 -7.28
CA ILE A 141 -9.27 -7.65 -7.76
C ILE A 141 -10.50 -7.66 -8.66
N ALA A 142 -11.43 -6.75 -8.40
CA ALA A 142 -12.63 -6.52 -9.18
C ALA A 142 -12.68 -5.06 -9.62
N LEU A 143 -12.52 -4.82 -10.92
CA LEU A 143 -12.65 -3.51 -11.53
C LEU A 143 -14.08 -3.35 -12.06
N ASP A 144 -14.73 -2.25 -11.71
CA ASP A 144 -15.99 -1.86 -12.35
C ASP A 144 -15.76 -1.64 -13.84
N GLU A 145 -16.51 -2.34 -14.69
CA GLU A 145 -16.32 -2.30 -16.13
C GLU A 145 -16.70 -0.94 -16.73
N ALA A 146 -17.67 -0.24 -16.12
CA ALA A 146 -18.14 1.07 -16.59
C ALA A 146 -17.61 2.24 -15.75
N GLY A 147 -17.14 1.97 -14.53
CA GLY A 147 -16.67 2.97 -13.59
C GLY A 147 -15.14 3.12 -13.54
N SER A 148 -14.70 3.90 -12.56
CA SER A 148 -13.29 4.15 -12.24
C SER A 148 -12.93 3.64 -10.85
N VAL A 149 -13.59 2.56 -10.39
CA VAL A 149 -13.45 1.99 -9.04
C VAL A 149 -13.00 0.54 -9.14
N ALA A 150 -12.03 0.16 -8.33
CA ALA A 150 -11.62 -1.22 -8.12
C ALA A 150 -11.79 -1.61 -6.65
N LEU A 151 -12.34 -2.80 -6.40
CA LEU A 151 -12.39 -3.45 -5.10
C LEU A 151 -11.29 -4.50 -5.04
N VAL A 152 -10.44 -4.39 -4.02
CA VAL A 152 -9.43 -5.40 -3.71
C VAL A 152 -9.83 -6.09 -2.41
N THR A 153 -9.89 -7.41 -2.45
CA THR A 153 -10.14 -8.26 -1.29
C THR A 153 -8.99 -9.23 -1.14
N GLU A 154 -8.42 -9.28 0.05
CA GLU A 154 -7.28 -10.15 0.37
C GLU A 154 -7.63 -11.03 1.55
N ARG A 155 -7.42 -12.33 1.35
CA ARG A 155 -7.58 -13.36 2.38
C ARG A 155 -6.20 -13.83 2.81
N VAL A 156 -5.83 -13.55 4.05
CA VAL A 156 -4.59 -14.02 4.68
C VAL A 156 -4.91 -15.26 5.50
N THR A 157 -4.16 -16.33 5.29
CA THR A 157 -4.29 -17.61 6.00
C THR A 157 -2.99 -17.91 6.72
N ASN A 158 -3.05 -18.23 8.01
CA ASN A 158 -1.92 -18.79 8.72
C ASN A 158 -1.78 -20.27 8.34
N THR A 159 -0.65 -20.65 7.76
CA THR A 159 -0.37 -22.05 7.39
C THR A 159 0.56 -22.74 8.38
N ASN A 160 0.84 -22.10 9.52
CA ASN A 160 1.57 -22.72 10.63
C ASN A 160 0.63 -23.57 11.50
N LYS A 161 1.23 -24.53 12.22
CA LYS A 161 0.52 -25.36 13.22
C LYS A 161 0.18 -24.61 14.52
N LEU A 162 0.68 -23.39 14.68
CA LEU A 162 0.49 -22.54 15.84
C LEU A 162 0.06 -21.15 15.37
N GLY A 163 -0.74 -20.47 16.18
CA GLY A 163 -1.06 -19.08 15.94
C GLY A 163 0.15 -18.16 16.07
N ARG A 164 0.05 -16.99 15.44
CA ARG A 164 1.16 -16.04 15.38
C ARG A 164 0.71 -14.60 15.30
N LEU A 165 1.58 -13.71 15.76
CA LEU A 165 1.42 -12.28 15.57
C LEU A 165 1.78 -11.90 14.14
N TYR A 166 1.03 -10.94 13.60
CA TYR A 166 1.28 -10.37 12.28
C TYR A 166 0.75 -8.93 12.19
N ASN A 167 1.13 -8.22 11.15
CA ASN A 167 0.41 -7.04 10.70
C ASN A 167 0.40 -6.98 9.16
N MET A 168 -0.43 -6.10 8.62
CA MET A 168 -0.73 -6.02 7.20
C MET A 168 -0.93 -4.55 6.83
N VAL A 169 -0.13 -4.05 5.89
CA VAL A 169 -0.22 -2.65 5.42
C VAL A 169 -0.28 -2.63 3.90
N GLN A 170 -1.27 -1.92 3.38
CA GLN A 170 -1.33 -1.52 1.97
C GLN A 170 -0.40 -0.35 1.76
N HIS A 171 0.49 -0.44 0.77
CA HIS A 171 1.52 0.56 0.54
C HIS A 171 1.43 1.21 -0.85
N PRO A 172 0.35 1.97 -1.15
CA PRO A 172 0.30 2.79 -2.36
C PRO A 172 1.31 3.94 -2.27
N SER A 173 2.23 3.97 -3.23
CA SER A 173 3.26 5.00 -3.35
C SER A 173 3.07 5.81 -4.62
N ILE A 174 2.91 7.13 -4.46
CA ILE A 174 2.86 8.08 -5.56
C ILE A 174 4.22 8.74 -5.78
N ALA A 175 4.56 9.00 -7.04
CA ALA A 175 5.81 9.63 -7.43
C ALA A 175 5.61 10.65 -8.59
N PRO A 176 6.61 11.49 -8.90
CA PRO A 176 6.54 12.36 -10.07
C PRO A 176 6.31 11.57 -11.36
N PRO A 177 5.56 12.12 -12.36
CA PRO A 177 5.09 13.50 -12.42
C PRO A 177 3.77 13.76 -11.67
N PHE A 178 3.01 12.72 -11.32
CA PHE A 178 1.74 12.88 -10.60
C PHE A 178 1.97 13.61 -9.27
N LEU A 179 2.97 13.17 -8.50
CA LEU A 179 3.45 13.87 -7.31
C LEU A 179 4.31 15.09 -7.73
N ASN A 180 3.86 16.26 -7.33
CA ASN A 180 4.55 17.54 -7.47
C ASN A 180 4.15 18.46 -6.31
N GLU A 181 4.73 19.66 -6.23
CA GLU A 181 4.46 20.60 -5.12
C GLU A 181 3.01 21.12 -5.05
N GLY A 182 2.27 21.02 -6.15
CA GLY A 182 0.85 21.31 -6.22
C GLY A 182 -0.06 20.15 -5.81
N THR A 183 0.51 18.96 -5.58
CA THR A 183 -0.26 17.77 -5.16
C THR A 183 -0.77 17.94 -3.74
N LEU A 184 -2.05 17.65 -3.55
CA LEU A 184 -2.74 17.73 -2.27
C LEU A 184 -3.10 16.33 -1.79
N VAL A 185 -2.88 16.05 -0.50
CA VAL A 185 -3.39 14.84 0.16
C VAL A 185 -4.39 15.24 1.22
N ASP A 186 -5.55 14.60 1.22
CA ASP A 186 -6.62 14.79 2.19
C ASP A 186 -7.08 13.44 2.74
N THR A 187 -7.58 13.43 3.99
CA THR A 187 -8.09 12.24 4.71
C THR A 187 -9.07 12.67 5.81
N ASN A 188 -9.89 11.74 6.31
CA ASN A 188 -10.64 11.88 7.56
C ASN A 188 -9.88 11.39 8.81
N ALA A 189 -8.62 10.98 8.69
CA ALA A 189 -7.77 10.70 9.86
C ALA A 189 -7.58 11.97 10.70
N GLN A 190 -7.43 11.81 12.02
CA GLN A 190 -7.45 12.93 12.98
C GLN A 190 -6.19 12.97 13.84
N GLU A 191 -6.10 12.16 14.88
CA GLU A 191 -4.95 12.17 15.79
C GLU A 191 -3.80 11.33 15.23
N GLY A 192 -2.55 11.77 15.44
CA GLY A 192 -1.39 11.06 14.96
C GLY A 192 -0.08 11.45 15.62
N PHE A 193 1.01 10.88 15.13
CA PHE A 193 2.37 11.07 15.64
C PHE A 193 3.42 10.83 14.55
N VAL A 194 4.65 11.27 14.79
CA VAL A 194 5.81 11.04 13.93
C VAL A 194 6.55 9.80 14.43
N GLN A 195 6.90 8.85 13.55
CA GLN A 195 7.50 7.57 13.94
C GLN A 195 8.85 7.71 14.66
N ASP A 196 9.65 8.72 14.28
CA ASP A 196 10.98 8.97 14.83
C ASP A 196 10.95 9.78 16.14
N GLU A 197 9.77 10.12 16.64
CA GLU A 197 9.55 10.81 17.91
C GLU A 197 8.90 9.85 18.94
N PRO A 198 8.97 10.17 20.25
CA PRO A 198 8.28 9.38 21.27
C PRO A 198 6.78 9.24 20.95
N VAL A 199 6.29 8.01 21.02
CA VAL A 199 4.86 7.72 20.88
C VAL A 199 4.04 8.48 21.94
N PRO A 200 2.88 9.03 21.56
CA PRO A 200 2.08 9.85 22.46
C PRO A 200 1.54 9.00 23.62
N ALA A 201 1.74 9.47 24.85
CA ALA A 201 1.24 8.80 26.06
C ALA A 201 -0.29 8.80 26.17
N SER A 202 -0.97 9.72 25.47
CA SER A 202 -2.42 9.82 25.41
C SER A 202 -2.87 10.58 24.15
N ARG A 203 -4.16 10.53 23.81
CA ARG A 203 -4.74 11.28 22.69
C ARG A 203 -4.57 12.80 22.82
N SER A 204 -4.54 13.35 24.03
CA SER A 204 -4.33 14.80 24.21
C SER A 204 -2.89 15.24 23.92
N ASN A 205 -1.94 14.30 23.93
CA ASN A 205 -0.56 14.53 23.53
C ASN A 205 -0.30 14.24 22.04
N ALA A 206 -1.28 13.70 21.32
CA ALA A 206 -1.16 13.40 19.90
C ALA A 206 -1.12 14.70 19.07
N GLY A 207 -0.39 14.66 17.96
CA GLY A 207 -0.55 15.66 16.91
C GLY A 207 -1.88 15.48 16.19
N ARG A 208 -2.25 16.44 15.33
CA ARG A 208 -3.53 16.41 14.60
C ARG A 208 -3.32 16.67 13.13
N TRP A 209 -3.90 15.84 12.29
CA TRP A 209 -3.99 16.09 10.86
C TRP A 209 -4.67 17.46 10.60
N PRO A 210 -4.16 18.27 9.65
CA PRO A 210 -3.03 17.98 8.77
C PRO A 210 -1.66 18.46 9.28
N THR A 211 -1.58 19.08 10.46
CA THR A 211 -0.36 19.76 10.91
C THR A 211 0.34 18.98 12.03
N LEU A 212 1.55 18.51 11.76
CA LEU A 212 2.43 17.93 12.77
C LEU A 212 3.65 18.81 13.02
N LYS A 213 4.25 18.65 14.21
CA LYS A 213 5.62 19.09 14.45
C LYS A 213 6.55 17.98 13.97
N ILE A 214 7.46 18.30 13.05
CA ILE A 214 8.45 17.37 12.51
C ILE A 214 9.79 18.10 12.59
N GLN A 215 10.76 17.50 13.29
CA GLN A 215 12.10 18.10 13.49
C GLN A 215 12.01 19.53 14.08
N GLY A 216 11.03 19.77 14.95
CA GLY A 216 10.80 21.07 15.60
C GLY A 216 10.04 22.11 14.77
N GLY A 217 9.77 21.86 13.48
CA GLY A 217 8.99 22.74 12.61
C GLY A 217 7.54 22.29 12.45
N GLU A 218 6.61 23.24 12.31
CA GLU A 218 5.23 22.92 11.92
C GLU A 218 5.15 22.61 10.43
N VAL A 219 4.54 21.47 10.10
CA VAL A 219 4.49 20.94 8.75
C VAL A 219 3.05 20.59 8.40
N ASP A 220 2.50 21.27 7.38
CA ASP A 220 1.23 20.90 6.75
C ASP A 220 1.44 19.68 5.85
N LEU A 221 0.96 18.53 6.32
CA LEU A 221 1.07 17.25 5.61
C LEU A 221 0.15 17.18 4.40
N ARG A 222 -0.82 18.09 4.20
CA ARG A 222 -1.57 18.08 2.92
C ARG A 222 -0.66 18.33 1.74
N ARG A 223 0.43 19.07 1.96
CA ARG A 223 1.40 19.47 0.94
C ARG A 223 2.73 18.76 1.16
N PHE A 224 3.44 18.55 0.08
CA PHE A 224 4.82 18.06 0.13
C PHE A 224 5.65 18.95 -0.79
N ARG A 225 6.82 19.40 -0.32
CA ARG A 225 7.66 20.39 -1.01
C ARG A 225 9.09 19.90 -1.05
N SER A 226 9.83 20.30 -2.07
CA SER A 226 11.29 20.13 -2.08
C SER A 226 11.91 20.94 -0.94
N ASP A 227 13.12 20.59 -0.53
CA ASP A 227 13.87 21.41 0.40
C ASP A 227 14.21 22.75 -0.26
N GLN A 228 14.15 23.84 0.50
CA GLN A 228 14.41 25.19 0.00
C GLN A 228 15.90 25.58 0.05
N THR A 229 16.76 24.71 0.58
CA THR A 229 18.18 25.00 0.73
C THR A 229 18.98 24.37 -0.41
N ASP A 230 19.88 25.17 -1.01
CA ASP A 230 20.91 24.69 -1.95
C ASP A 230 21.95 23.77 -1.29
N ALA A 231 21.79 23.46 -0.01
CA ALA A 231 22.52 22.40 0.66
C ALA A 231 22.06 21.08 0.06
N GLN A 232 22.69 20.67 -1.06
CA GLN A 232 22.67 19.30 -1.53
C GLN A 232 23.22 18.41 -0.42
N THR A 233 22.35 17.97 0.48
CA THR A 233 22.63 16.78 1.26
C THR A 233 22.50 15.63 0.28
N ASP A 234 23.59 14.92 0.00
CA ASP A 234 23.54 13.69 -0.80
C ASP A 234 22.71 12.59 -0.10
N ALA A 235 22.35 12.80 1.17
CA ALA A 235 21.50 11.91 1.93
C ALA A 235 20.04 11.95 1.46
N ALA A 236 19.47 10.77 1.28
CA ALA A 236 18.03 10.62 1.13
C ALA A 236 17.34 10.94 2.46
N GLN A 237 16.26 11.72 2.41
CA GLN A 237 15.52 12.12 3.60
C GLN A 237 14.13 11.51 3.56
N HIS A 238 13.71 10.95 4.67
CA HIS A 238 12.35 10.47 4.82
C HIS A 238 11.83 10.72 6.22
N ASP A 239 10.51 10.80 6.30
CA ASP A 239 9.78 10.76 7.56
C ASP A 239 8.51 9.95 7.35
N VAL A 240 8.03 9.37 8.44
CA VAL A 240 6.78 8.62 8.49
C VAL A 240 5.95 9.16 9.64
N SER A 241 4.68 9.42 9.37
CA SER A 241 3.70 9.80 10.38
C SER A 241 2.50 8.89 10.30
N SER A 242 1.89 8.60 11.45
CA SER A 242 0.79 7.65 11.56
C SER A 242 -0.39 8.28 12.27
N PHE A 243 -1.59 7.99 11.78
CA PHE A 243 -2.84 8.60 12.21
C PHE A 243 -3.92 7.56 12.43
N VAL A 244 -4.81 7.85 13.37
CA VAL A 244 -6.03 7.11 13.64
C VAL A 244 -7.25 7.89 13.18
N PHE A 245 -8.37 7.19 13.04
CA PHE A 245 -9.67 7.75 12.73
C PHE A 245 -10.50 7.97 13.98
N ALA A 246 -11.45 8.90 13.92
CA ALA A 246 -12.42 9.07 15.01
C ALA A 246 -13.25 7.79 15.18
N ASP A 247 -13.64 7.49 16.42
CA ASP A 247 -14.23 6.19 16.78
C ASP A 247 -15.57 5.91 16.07
N GLN A 248 -16.30 6.96 15.66
CA GLN A 248 -17.56 6.85 14.92
C GLN A 248 -17.39 6.62 13.41
N GLU A 249 -16.19 6.78 12.86
CA GLU A 249 -15.94 6.64 11.43
C GLU A 249 -15.88 5.16 11.05
N SER A 250 -16.89 4.67 10.33
CA SER A 250 -16.91 3.29 9.82
C SER A 250 -15.92 3.07 8.66
N PHE A 251 -15.61 4.13 7.93
CA PHE A 251 -14.68 4.11 6.80
C PHE A 251 -13.53 5.10 7.00
N GLY A 252 -12.31 4.65 6.74
CA GLY A 252 -11.14 5.49 6.55
C GLY A 252 -10.97 5.78 5.06
N TRP A 253 -10.48 6.96 4.73
CA TRP A 253 -10.11 7.29 3.35
C TRP A 253 -8.89 8.19 3.27
N VAL A 254 -8.18 8.08 2.15
CA VAL A 254 -7.12 9.02 1.76
C VAL A 254 -7.26 9.31 0.27
N ALA A 255 -7.09 10.57 -0.12
CA ALA A 255 -7.13 10.99 -1.51
C ALA A 255 -5.91 11.86 -1.83
N ALA A 256 -5.23 11.56 -2.93
CA ALA A 256 -4.20 12.40 -3.52
C ALA A 256 -4.75 13.05 -4.79
N THR A 257 -4.72 14.37 -4.83
CA THR A 257 -5.13 15.17 -5.98
C THR A 257 -3.93 15.84 -6.61
N SER A 258 -3.76 15.70 -7.93
CA SER A 258 -2.80 16.43 -8.72
C SER A 258 -3.55 17.40 -9.65
N PRO A 259 -3.75 18.67 -9.25
CA PRO A 259 -4.50 19.64 -10.05
C PRO A 259 -3.87 19.90 -11.42
N SER A 260 -2.53 19.86 -11.52
CA SER A 260 -1.80 20.00 -12.78
C SER A 260 -2.13 18.89 -13.79
N HIS A 261 -2.45 17.69 -13.32
CA HIS A 261 -2.87 16.56 -14.15
C HIS A 261 -4.39 16.38 -14.17
N LYS A 262 -5.16 17.25 -13.50
CA LYS A 262 -6.64 17.15 -13.43
C LYS A 262 -7.11 15.76 -12.94
N LEU A 263 -6.31 15.14 -12.07
CA LEU A 263 -6.47 13.75 -11.65
C LEU A 263 -6.46 13.61 -10.14
N LEU A 264 -7.37 12.79 -9.62
CA LEU A 264 -7.43 12.38 -8.22
C LEU A 264 -7.37 10.85 -8.14
N LEU A 265 -6.51 10.34 -7.27
CA LEU A 265 -6.46 8.94 -6.82
C LEU A 265 -6.97 8.90 -5.38
N GLY A 266 -7.90 7.99 -5.06
CA GLY A 266 -8.38 7.82 -3.70
C GLY A 266 -8.54 6.37 -3.29
N TYR A 267 -8.56 6.16 -1.98
CA TYR A 267 -8.74 4.87 -1.32
C TYR A 267 -9.81 4.99 -0.23
N VAL A 268 -10.60 3.93 -0.04
CA VAL A 268 -11.61 3.81 1.01
C VAL A 268 -11.56 2.42 1.62
N TRP A 269 -11.59 2.30 2.94
CA TRP A 269 -11.53 1.02 3.64
C TRP A 269 -12.31 1.06 4.95
N LYS A 270 -12.63 -0.11 5.52
CA LYS A 270 -13.23 -0.18 6.86
C LYS A 270 -12.18 0.12 7.91
N THR A 271 -12.44 1.06 8.81
CA THR A 271 -11.53 1.35 9.93
C THR A 271 -11.36 0.16 10.89
N SER A 272 -12.34 -0.75 10.92
CA SER A 272 -12.25 -2.03 11.62
C SER A 272 -11.21 -2.98 11.03
N ASP A 273 -10.99 -2.93 9.71
CA ASP A 273 -10.01 -3.76 9.01
C ASP A 273 -8.62 -3.13 9.09
N TYR A 274 -8.55 -1.81 8.87
CA TYR A 274 -7.32 -1.03 8.86
C TYR A 274 -7.49 0.25 9.69
N PRO A 275 -7.19 0.21 11.00
CA PRO A 275 -7.39 1.34 11.91
C PRO A 275 -6.36 2.47 11.76
N TRP A 276 -5.36 2.29 10.90
CA TRP A 276 -4.24 3.21 10.72
C TRP A 276 -4.12 3.75 9.31
N LEU A 277 -3.77 5.04 9.19
CA LEU A 277 -3.20 5.67 8.01
C LEU A 277 -1.76 6.07 8.32
N ASN A 278 -0.80 5.66 7.49
CA ASN A 278 0.59 6.03 7.56
C ASN A 278 0.98 6.85 6.33
N ILE A 279 1.65 7.98 6.55
CA ILE A 279 2.12 8.88 5.50
C ILE A 279 3.64 8.86 5.51
N TRP A 280 4.21 8.17 4.54
CA TRP A 280 5.64 8.24 4.23
C TRP A 280 5.91 9.37 3.25
N ARG A 281 6.95 10.16 3.52
CA ARG A 281 7.43 11.22 2.64
C ARG A 281 8.88 10.98 2.34
N TYR A 282 9.25 11.00 1.07
CA TYR A 282 10.60 10.71 0.63
C TYR A 282 11.12 11.80 -0.30
N ARG A 283 12.27 12.34 0.08
CA ARG A 283 13.07 13.23 -0.76
C ARG A 283 14.37 12.54 -1.14
N LEU A 284 14.67 12.56 -2.42
CA LEU A 284 15.97 12.16 -2.95
C LEU A 284 16.73 13.42 -3.35
N LYS A 285 17.87 13.67 -2.71
CA LYS A 285 18.69 14.87 -2.95
C LYS A 285 17.87 16.17 -2.86
N GLY A 286 17.07 16.29 -1.80
CA GLY A 286 16.20 17.43 -1.52
C GLY A 286 14.95 17.56 -2.40
N LYS A 287 14.78 16.72 -3.45
CA LYS A 287 13.62 16.76 -4.34
C LYS A 287 12.57 15.73 -3.95
N LEU A 288 11.29 16.06 -4.13
CA LEU A 288 10.20 15.09 -3.96
C LEU A 288 10.46 13.86 -4.83
N ALA A 289 10.50 12.69 -4.22
CA ALA A 289 10.77 11.44 -4.92
C ALA A 289 9.63 10.44 -4.76
N ALA A 290 9.05 10.34 -3.56
CA ALA A 290 7.92 9.48 -3.32
C ALA A 290 7.05 9.96 -2.15
N ARG A 291 5.81 9.49 -2.12
CA ARG A 291 4.91 9.66 -0.99
C ARG A 291 4.03 8.43 -0.82
N GLY A 292 4.06 7.81 0.35
CA GLY A 292 3.18 6.71 0.74
C GLY A 292 1.84 7.22 1.25
N LEU A 293 0.74 6.57 0.83
CA LEU A 293 -0.63 6.79 1.30
C LEU A 293 -1.12 5.52 2.01
N GLU A 294 -0.33 5.04 2.96
CA GLU A 294 -0.34 3.67 3.43
C GLU A 294 -1.43 3.46 4.48
N PHE A 295 -2.09 2.32 4.48
CA PHE A 295 -3.12 2.03 5.49
C PHE A 295 -3.08 0.56 5.89
N GLY A 296 -3.30 0.28 7.16
CA GLY A 296 -3.09 -1.08 7.64
C GLY A 296 -3.49 -1.36 9.08
N THR A 297 -3.13 -2.55 9.52
CA THR A 297 -3.41 -3.07 10.88
C THR A 297 -2.42 -2.60 11.93
N THR A 298 -1.34 -1.94 11.50
CA THR A 298 -0.40 -1.25 12.37
C THR A 298 -0.10 0.16 11.85
N GLY A 299 0.15 1.06 12.80
CA GLY A 299 0.72 2.36 12.53
C GLY A 299 2.00 2.56 13.30
N TYR A 300 2.75 1.50 13.62
CA TYR A 300 4.06 1.61 14.24
C TYR A 300 5.09 0.79 13.47
N HIS A 301 6.07 1.48 12.87
CA HIS A 301 7.01 0.94 11.89
C HIS A 301 8.19 0.26 12.58
N GLN A 302 7.91 -0.78 13.38
CA GLN A 302 8.84 -1.39 14.32
C GLN A 302 8.75 -2.92 14.33
N PRO A 303 9.81 -3.64 14.75
CA PRO A 303 9.80 -5.10 14.81
C PRO A 303 8.90 -5.63 15.93
N PHE A 304 8.41 -6.88 15.80
CA PHE A 304 7.43 -7.46 16.73
C PHE A 304 7.77 -7.36 18.22
N PRO A 305 9.03 -7.55 18.70
CA PRO A 305 9.32 -7.38 20.12
C PRO A 305 9.01 -5.98 20.65
N VAL A 306 9.14 -4.94 19.81
CA VAL A 306 8.77 -3.56 20.15
C VAL A 306 7.25 -3.41 20.10
N LEU A 307 6.61 -3.90 19.04
CA LEU A 307 5.15 -3.86 18.90
C LEU A 307 4.43 -4.55 20.07
N VAL A 308 4.91 -5.71 20.50
CA VAL A 308 4.33 -6.47 21.63
C VAL A 308 4.43 -5.70 22.93
N ARG A 309 5.59 -5.09 23.22
CA ARG A 309 5.78 -4.28 24.43
C ARG A 309 4.91 -3.01 24.39
N GLN A 310 4.76 -2.42 23.21
CA GLN A 310 3.92 -1.25 23.03
C GLN A 310 2.43 -1.59 23.16
N GLY A 311 1.99 -2.69 22.54
CA GLY A 311 0.61 -3.16 22.53
C GLY A 311 -0.31 -2.28 21.68
N ARG A 312 -0.56 -1.06 22.16
CA ARG A 312 -1.46 -0.07 21.57
C ARG A 312 -0.82 1.31 21.51
N ILE A 313 -1.25 2.10 20.53
CA ILE A 313 -0.99 3.55 20.44
C ILE A 313 -2.32 4.20 20.07
N LEU A 314 -2.68 5.30 20.73
CA LEU A 314 -3.96 6.01 20.50
C LEU A 314 -5.18 5.06 20.52
N ASP A 315 -5.18 4.12 21.47
CA ASP A 315 -6.20 3.08 21.64
C ASP A 315 -6.33 2.05 20.51
N ARG A 316 -5.50 2.14 19.47
CA ARG A 316 -5.48 1.20 18.35
C ARG A 316 -4.39 0.13 18.53
N PRO A 317 -4.66 -1.13 18.16
CA PRO A 317 -3.66 -2.19 18.22
C PRO A 317 -2.50 -1.89 17.27
N THR A 318 -1.30 -2.35 17.63
CA THR A 318 -0.08 -2.22 16.79
C THR A 318 0.29 -3.52 16.07
N TYR A 319 -0.50 -4.58 16.27
CA TYR A 319 -0.39 -5.89 15.65
C TYR A 319 -1.72 -6.64 15.79
N GLU A 320 -1.88 -7.71 15.03
CA GLU A 320 -2.98 -8.66 15.15
C GLU A 320 -2.43 -10.06 15.46
N TYR A 321 -3.31 -10.96 15.90
CA TYR A 321 -3.03 -12.38 16.08
C TYR A 321 -3.88 -13.16 15.07
N LEU A 322 -3.30 -14.20 14.46
CA LEU A 322 -3.99 -15.11 13.56
C LEU A 322 -3.68 -16.54 14.03
N ASP A 323 -4.71 -17.29 14.41
CA ASP A 323 -4.55 -18.64 14.96
C ASP A 323 -4.14 -19.66 13.88
N ALA A 324 -3.79 -20.88 14.29
CA ALA A 324 -3.47 -21.97 13.36
C ALA A 324 -4.64 -22.24 12.41
N ASP A 325 -4.34 -22.35 11.11
CA ASP A 325 -5.32 -22.53 10.02
C ASP A 325 -6.41 -21.45 9.90
N GLU A 326 -6.34 -20.39 10.74
CA GLU A 326 -7.27 -19.27 10.68
C GLU A 326 -7.00 -18.45 9.42
N ALA A 327 -8.09 -17.92 8.85
CA ALA A 327 -8.01 -17.05 7.70
C ALA A 327 -8.98 -15.87 7.80
N VAL A 328 -8.41 -14.67 7.70
CA VAL A 328 -9.12 -13.40 7.76
C VAL A 328 -9.13 -12.74 6.38
N SER A 329 -10.19 -12.01 6.08
CA SER A 329 -10.33 -11.27 4.83
C SER A 329 -10.46 -9.78 5.12
N LYS A 330 -9.69 -8.95 4.43
CA LYS A 330 -9.76 -7.49 4.50
C LYS A 330 -9.92 -6.90 3.10
N SER A 331 -10.60 -5.77 2.98
CA SER A 331 -10.90 -5.18 1.67
C SER A 331 -10.75 -3.66 1.65
N TYR A 332 -10.46 -3.12 0.47
CA TYR A 332 -10.44 -1.69 0.21
C TYR A 332 -10.89 -1.38 -1.21
N LEU A 333 -11.43 -0.19 -1.40
CA LEU A 333 -11.68 0.41 -2.70
C LEU A 333 -10.49 1.30 -3.08
N SER A 334 -10.11 1.28 -4.35
CA SER A 334 -9.32 2.34 -4.99
C SER A 334 -10.14 2.95 -6.13
N PHE A 335 -9.98 4.25 -6.37
CA PHE A 335 -10.72 4.92 -7.43
C PHE A 335 -9.96 6.08 -8.05
N LEU A 336 -10.37 6.45 -9.26
CA LEU A 336 -9.91 7.65 -9.96
C LEU A 336 -11.06 8.63 -10.20
N ALA A 337 -10.76 9.92 -10.13
CA ALA A 337 -11.68 10.97 -10.55
C ALA A 337 -10.96 12.01 -11.40
N ARG A 338 -11.68 12.56 -12.39
CA ARG A 338 -11.25 13.80 -13.05
C ARG A 338 -11.65 14.99 -12.20
N VAL A 339 -10.73 15.91 -12.02
CA VAL A 339 -10.93 17.14 -11.26
C VAL A 339 -10.51 18.35 -12.10
N PRO A 340 -11.12 19.53 -11.92
CA PRO A 340 -10.66 20.74 -12.59
C PRO A 340 -9.27 21.17 -12.07
N ALA A 341 -8.57 22.00 -12.85
CA ALA A 341 -7.21 22.44 -12.50
C ALA A 341 -7.15 23.32 -11.25
N ASP A 342 -8.27 23.93 -10.87
CA ASP A 342 -8.42 24.74 -9.67
C ASP A 342 -9.05 23.96 -8.50
N PHE A 343 -9.09 22.62 -8.56
CA PHE A 343 -9.65 21.81 -7.48
C PHE A 343 -8.81 21.89 -6.20
N GLU A 344 -9.43 22.25 -5.08
CA GLU A 344 -8.74 22.58 -3.82
C GLU A 344 -8.50 21.38 -2.86
N GLY A 345 -8.74 20.18 -3.39
CA GLY A 345 -8.63 18.93 -2.65
C GLY A 345 -9.99 18.45 -2.12
N VAL A 346 -9.97 17.35 -1.38
CA VAL A 346 -11.18 16.68 -0.87
C VAL A 346 -11.47 17.15 0.54
N GLY A 347 -12.63 17.75 0.76
CA GLY A 347 -13.08 18.17 2.09
C GLY A 347 -13.84 17.07 2.81
N GLU A 348 -14.57 16.26 2.05
CA GLU A 348 -15.37 15.15 2.56
C GLU A 348 -15.46 14.05 1.49
N LEU A 349 -15.39 12.79 1.92
CA LEU A 349 -15.62 11.61 1.10
C LEU A 349 -16.58 10.69 1.85
N ARG A 350 -17.62 10.22 1.15
CA ARG A 350 -18.54 9.19 1.65
C ARG A 350 -18.66 8.06 0.66
N PHE A 351 -18.80 6.83 1.17
CA PHE A 351 -19.21 5.68 0.37
C PHE A 351 -20.60 5.21 0.84
N GLU A 352 -21.63 5.50 0.05
CA GLU A 352 -23.03 5.22 0.42
C GLU A 352 -23.85 4.90 -0.83
N GLY A 353 -24.62 3.81 -0.78
CA GLY A 353 -25.55 3.43 -1.86
C GLY A 353 -24.86 3.10 -3.19
N GLY A 354 -23.69 2.45 -3.16
CA GLY A 354 -22.93 2.08 -4.36
C GLY A 354 -22.28 3.27 -5.07
N ALA A 355 -21.98 4.35 -4.34
CA ALA A 355 -21.30 5.50 -4.91
C ALA A 355 -20.28 6.11 -3.93
N ILE A 356 -19.13 6.53 -4.48
CA ILE A 356 -18.17 7.39 -3.81
C ILE A 356 -18.59 8.83 -4.09
N ARG A 357 -18.90 9.60 -3.05
CA ARG A 357 -19.31 11.00 -3.14
C ARG A 357 -18.23 11.87 -2.51
N LEU A 358 -17.67 12.77 -3.31
CA LEU A 358 -16.66 13.74 -2.88
C LEU A 358 -17.30 15.13 -2.80
N ARG A 359 -16.94 15.87 -1.76
CA ARG A 359 -17.16 17.32 -1.69
C ARG A 359 -15.79 18.01 -1.66
N GLU A 360 -15.60 18.96 -2.56
CA GLU A 360 -14.39 19.77 -2.64
C GLU A 360 -14.15 20.57 -1.34
N LYS A 361 -12.89 20.69 -0.94
CA LYS A 361 -12.45 21.48 0.22
C LYS A 361 -12.37 22.97 -0.13
N ARG A 362 -13.52 23.56 -0.44
CA ARG A 362 -13.67 24.96 -0.84
C ARG A 362 -14.80 25.63 -0.06
N ASP A 363 -14.56 26.86 0.37
CA ASP A 363 -15.53 27.63 1.17
C ASP A 363 -16.73 28.10 0.34
N VAL A 364 -16.49 28.59 -0.88
CA VAL A 364 -17.51 29.14 -1.77
C VAL A 364 -17.83 28.15 -2.89
N ASN A 365 -19.09 27.74 -3.02
CA ASN A 365 -19.58 26.84 -4.08
C ASN A 365 -18.74 25.55 -4.25
N PRO A 366 -18.59 24.73 -3.19
CA PRO A 366 -17.83 23.48 -3.27
C PRO A 366 -18.42 22.55 -4.32
N ARG A 367 -17.58 22.06 -5.22
CA ARG A 367 -17.99 21.06 -6.22
C ARG A 367 -18.29 19.73 -5.57
N ARG A 368 -19.17 18.96 -6.21
CA ARG A 368 -19.50 17.60 -5.84
C ARG A 368 -19.18 16.67 -6.99
N ILE A 369 -18.49 15.57 -6.70
CA ILE A 369 -18.16 14.52 -7.66
C ILE A 369 -18.80 13.23 -7.15
N GLU A 370 -19.58 12.56 -7.99
CA GLU A 370 -20.16 11.26 -7.71
C GLU A 370 -19.56 10.22 -8.66
N ILE A 371 -19.00 9.15 -8.10
CA ILE A 371 -18.46 8.01 -8.83
C ILE A 371 -19.30 6.80 -8.45
N ARG A 372 -20.19 6.38 -9.34
CA ARG A 372 -21.01 5.19 -9.12
C ARG A 372 -20.20 3.94 -9.35
N THR A 373 -20.52 2.90 -8.59
CA THR A 373 -19.98 1.58 -8.82
C THR A 373 -20.99 0.47 -8.57
N GLY A 374 -20.95 -0.56 -9.40
CA GLY A 374 -21.70 -1.81 -9.18
C GLY A 374 -21.07 -2.72 -8.11
N LEU A 375 -19.90 -2.36 -7.60
CA LEU A 375 -19.16 -3.15 -6.61
C LEU A 375 -19.85 -3.07 -5.24
N THR A 376 -20.04 -4.24 -4.61
CA THR A 376 -20.59 -4.31 -3.26
C THR A 376 -19.47 -4.14 -2.23
N PHE A 377 -19.55 -3.09 -1.42
CA PHE A 377 -18.59 -2.79 -0.35
C PHE A 377 -19.32 -2.23 0.87
N SER A 378 -20.01 -3.09 1.61
CA SER A 378 -20.85 -2.65 2.73
C SER A 378 -20.01 -2.26 3.94
N PRO A 379 -20.44 -1.29 4.78
CA PRO A 379 -19.86 -1.06 6.10
C PRO A 379 -19.94 -2.35 6.95
N PRO A 380 -19.09 -2.48 7.99
CA PRO A 380 -19.18 -3.60 8.93
C PRO A 380 -20.56 -3.70 9.59
#